data_AF-G5AD08-F1
#
_entry.id   AF-G5AD08-F1
#
_cell.length_a   1.000
_cell.length_b   1.000
_cell.length_c   1.000
_cell.angle_alpha   90.00
_cell.angle_beta   90.00
_cell.angle_gamma   90.00
#
_symmetry.space_group_name_H-M   'P 1'
#
loop_
_entity.id
_entity.type
_entity.pdbx_description
1 polymer ?
#
loop_
_entity_poly.entity_id
_entity_poly.type
_entity_poly.pdbx_seq_one_letter_code
_entity_poly.pdbx_strand_id
1 'polypeptide(L)'
;RKRMHRACKVCSLLAPQGKRGENTKWYCRACSNGHTGDVYLCQMVRHESFGEKKSCYAIWHEHWDCGKSIPVNLDKKLQFRKPTGKRRSSKQSSHGLGG
;
A
#
# COMPACT_ATOMS: atom_id res chain seq x y z
N ARG A 1 2.51 24.81 -2.85
CA ARG A 1 2.87 23.54 -2.15
C ARG A 1 2.28 22.37 -2.93
N LYS A 2 3.11 21.51 -3.53
CA LYS A 2 2.62 20.33 -4.29
C LYS A 2 2.09 19.30 -3.30
N ARG A 3 0.78 19.05 -3.32
CA ARG A 3 0.11 18.09 -2.42
C ARG A 3 0.65 16.70 -2.72
N MET A 4 1.51 16.18 -1.84
CA MET A 4 2.08 14.84 -2.00
C MET A 4 0.98 13.81 -1.68
N HIS A 5 0.30 13.30 -2.70
CA HIS A 5 -0.77 12.29 -2.58
C HIS A 5 -0.19 10.90 -2.27
N ARG A 6 0.48 10.74 -1.12
CA ARG A 6 1.00 9.43 -0.65
C ARG A 6 0.20 8.96 0.56
N ALA A 7 -1.12 8.91 0.41
CA ALA A 7 -2.01 8.42 1.46
C ALA A 7 -1.81 6.91 1.65
N CYS A 8 -1.69 6.47 2.89
CA CYS A 8 -1.63 5.06 3.24
C CYS A 8 -2.93 4.37 2.81
N LYS A 9 -2.83 3.22 2.14
CA LYS A 9 -4.01 2.48 1.65
C LYS A 9 -4.88 1.99 2.80
N VAL A 10 -4.29 1.33 3.79
CA VAL A 10 -5.01 0.84 4.98
C VAL A 10 -5.65 1.99 5.75
N CYS A 11 -4.91 3.07 6.03
CA CYS A 11 -5.50 4.22 6.73
C CYS A 11 -6.62 4.88 5.93
N SER A 12 -6.54 4.89 4.59
CA SER A 12 -7.60 5.45 3.76
C SER A 12 -8.86 4.59 3.76
N LEU A 13 -8.70 3.27 3.89
CA LEU A 13 -9.80 2.31 3.94
C LEU A 13 -10.46 2.28 5.33
N LEU A 14 -9.65 2.31 6.37
CA LEU A 14 -10.10 2.35 7.77
C LEU A 14 -10.50 3.75 8.24
N ALA A 15 -10.27 4.78 7.43
CA ALA A 15 -10.72 6.13 7.76
C ALA A 15 -12.25 6.19 7.81
N PRO A 16 -12.84 6.84 8.84
CA PRO A 16 -14.27 7.07 8.89
C PRO A 16 -14.73 7.93 7.70
N GLN A 17 -16.00 7.80 7.34
CA GLN A 17 -16.59 8.52 6.19
C GLN A 17 -16.27 10.02 6.27
N GLY A 18 -15.77 10.59 5.17
CA GLY A 18 -15.39 12.00 5.07
C GLY A 18 -13.98 12.36 5.56
N LYS A 19 -13.25 11.46 6.25
CA LYS A 19 -11.84 11.68 6.62
C LYS A 19 -10.89 11.09 5.59
N ARG A 20 -9.74 11.76 5.39
CA ARG A 20 -8.64 11.23 4.57
C ARG A 20 -7.74 10.33 5.42
N GLY A 21 -7.20 9.29 4.79
CA GLY A 21 -6.15 8.47 5.40
C GLY A 21 -4.88 9.28 5.64
N GLU A 22 -4.13 8.86 6.65
CA GLU A 22 -2.82 9.41 6.98
C GLU A 22 -1.84 9.29 5.80
N ASN A 23 -1.00 10.30 5.62
CA ASN A 23 0.07 10.26 4.64
C ASN A 23 1.24 9.42 5.16
N THR A 24 1.93 8.74 4.24
CA THR A 24 3.12 7.96 4.55
C THR A 24 4.21 8.21 3.52
N LYS A 25 5.46 8.22 3.97
CA LYS A 25 6.63 8.20 3.07
C LYS A 25 6.99 6.78 2.61
N TRP A 26 6.50 5.78 3.33
CA TRP A 26 6.84 4.38 3.12
C TRP A 26 5.88 3.72 2.13
N TYR A 27 6.43 2.88 1.26
CA TYR A 27 5.67 2.13 0.27
C TYR A 27 6.25 0.72 0.12
N CYS A 28 5.39 -0.24 -0.21
CA CYS A 28 5.80 -1.62 -0.42
C CYS A 28 6.17 -1.83 -1.90
N ARG A 29 7.45 -2.07 -2.17
CA ARG A 29 7.97 -2.24 -3.54
C ARG A 29 7.43 -3.51 -4.19
N ALA A 30 7.28 -4.59 -3.43
CA ALA A 30 6.72 -5.86 -3.90
C ALA A 30 5.25 -5.69 -4.34
N CYS A 31 4.40 -5.11 -3.50
CA CYS A 31 3.01 -4.83 -3.86
C CYS A 31 2.91 -3.80 -4.99
N SER A 32 3.80 -2.81 -5.04
CA SER A 32 3.79 -1.81 -6.12
C SER A 32 4.13 -2.40 -7.49
N ASN A 33 4.87 -3.51 -7.55
CA ASN A 33 5.17 -4.20 -8.80
C ASN A 33 4.03 -5.14 -9.23
N GLY A 34 3.25 -5.65 -8.28
CA GLY A 34 2.07 -6.49 -8.54
C GLY A 34 0.78 -5.72 -8.81
N HIS A 35 0.72 -4.43 -8.47
CA HIS A 35 -0.44 -3.55 -8.67
C HIS A 35 -0.15 -2.49 -9.73
N THR A 36 -1.21 -1.86 -10.26
CA THR A 36 -1.11 -0.82 -11.30
C THR A 36 -0.52 0.51 -10.82
N GLY A 37 -0.09 0.62 -9.56
CA GLY A 37 0.49 1.82 -8.98
C GLY A 37 1.18 1.58 -7.64
N ASP A 38 1.85 2.62 -7.14
CA ASP A 38 2.61 2.54 -5.89
C ASP A 38 1.71 2.33 -4.67
N VAL A 39 2.02 1.28 -3.89
CA VAL A 39 1.28 0.86 -2.70
C VAL A 39 1.93 1.46 -1.46
N TYR A 40 1.39 2.61 -1.02
CA TYR A 40 1.83 3.32 0.17
C TYR A 40 1.21 2.72 1.43
N LEU A 41 2.06 2.31 2.38
CA LEU A 41 1.66 1.67 3.64
C LEU A 41 2.40 2.32 4.81
N CYS A 42 1.72 2.51 5.93
CA CYS A 42 2.34 2.97 7.16
C CYS A 42 2.98 1.79 7.90
N GLN A 43 4.15 1.98 8.51
CA GLN A 43 4.76 0.98 9.41
C GLN A 43 4.35 1.18 10.87
N MET A 44 3.62 2.26 11.17
CA MET A 44 3.19 2.56 12.54
C MET A 44 2.04 1.66 12.95
N VAL A 45 2.15 1.08 14.15
CA VAL A 45 1.08 0.35 14.83
C VAL A 45 0.03 1.36 15.28
N ARG A 46 -1.09 1.39 14.56
CA ARG A 46 -2.17 2.40 14.74
C ARG A 46 -3.56 1.83 14.67
N HIS A 47 -3.68 0.62 14.12
CA HIS A 47 -4.95 -0.02 13.85
C HIS A 47 -4.99 -1.34 14.61
N GLU A 48 -6.16 -1.65 15.13
CA GLU A 48 -6.43 -2.95 15.70
C GLU A 48 -7.07 -3.83 14.63
N SER A 49 -6.54 -5.04 14.47
CA SER A 49 -7.03 -6.02 13.50
C SER A 49 -7.11 -7.36 14.24
N PHE A 50 -8.31 -7.94 14.28
CA PHE A 50 -8.60 -9.20 15.02
C PHE A 50 -8.18 -9.16 16.49
N GLY A 51 -8.36 -8.00 17.16
CA GLY A 51 -8.02 -7.82 18.58
C GLY A 51 -6.55 -7.53 18.86
N GLU A 52 -5.69 -7.50 17.82
CA GLU A 52 -4.27 -7.18 17.96
C GLU A 52 -3.93 -5.83 17.32
N LYS A 53 -3.14 -5.01 18.03
CA LYS A 53 -2.60 -3.77 17.47
C LYS A 53 -1.52 -4.10 16.44
N LYS A 54 -1.82 -3.84 15.17
CA LYS A 54 -0.92 -4.13 14.04
C LYS A 54 -0.60 -2.87 13.24
N SER A 55 0.51 -2.91 12.51
CA SER A 55 0.88 -1.86 11.58
C SER A 55 0.04 -1.94 10.31
N CYS A 56 -0.11 -0.82 9.57
CA CYS A 56 -0.78 -0.88 8.27
C CYS A 56 -0.11 -1.86 7.31
N TYR A 57 1.21 -2.03 7.42
CA TYR A 57 1.96 -2.99 6.63
C TYR A 57 1.52 -4.43 6.95
N ALA A 58 1.50 -4.80 8.23
CA ALA A 58 1.06 -6.12 8.68
C ALA A 58 -0.39 -6.40 8.27
N ILE A 59 -1.31 -5.44 8.47
CA ILE A 59 -2.71 -5.59 8.05
C ILE A 59 -2.82 -5.84 6.55
N TRP A 60 -2.11 -5.07 5.73
CA TRP A 60 -2.14 -5.21 4.27
C TRP A 60 -1.64 -6.58 3.80
N HIS A 61 -0.59 -7.10 4.43
CA HIS A 61 0.05 -8.35 4.02
C HIS A 61 -0.61 -9.59 4.63
N GLU A 62 -0.86 -9.59 5.93
CA GLU A 62 -1.40 -10.74 6.67
C GLU A 62 -2.90 -10.89 6.49
N HIS A 63 -3.66 -9.78 6.51
CA HIS A 63 -5.12 -9.84 6.57
C HIS A 63 -5.76 -9.68 5.19
N TRP A 64 -5.14 -8.91 4.30
CA TRP A 64 -5.68 -8.62 2.96
C TRP A 64 -4.91 -9.28 1.83
N ASP A 65 -4.03 -10.23 2.13
CA ASP A 65 -3.20 -10.99 1.17
C ASP A 65 -2.55 -10.08 0.12
N CYS A 66 -1.77 -9.10 0.58
CA CYS A 66 -1.11 -8.10 -0.28
C CYS A 66 -2.09 -7.25 -1.12
N GLY A 67 -3.34 -7.10 -0.66
CA GLY A 67 -4.39 -6.36 -1.33
C GLY A 67 -5.22 -7.16 -2.33
N LYS A 68 -5.13 -8.49 -2.31
CA LYS A 68 -5.96 -9.40 -3.13
C LYS A 68 -7.30 -9.73 -2.45
N SER A 69 -7.31 -9.75 -1.12
CA SER A 69 -8.47 -10.12 -0.30
C SER A 69 -9.01 -8.91 0.47
N ILE A 70 -9.16 -7.77 -0.22
CA ILE A 70 -9.74 -6.56 0.38
C ILE A 70 -11.26 -6.74 0.41
N PRO A 71 -11.90 -6.53 1.55
CA PRO A 71 -13.34 -6.73 1.63
C PRO A 71 -14.07 -5.68 0.76
N VAL A 72 -15.06 -6.14 0.01
CA VAL A 72 -15.76 -5.39 -1.06
C VAL A 72 -16.35 -4.04 -0.61
N ASN A 73 -16.71 -3.93 0.66
CA ASN A 73 -17.20 -2.69 1.27
C ASN A 73 -16.12 -1.62 1.39
N LEU A 74 -14.84 -2.01 1.41
CA LEU A 74 -13.68 -1.11 1.47
C LEU A 74 -13.08 -0.87 0.08
N ASP A 75 -13.08 -1.89 -0.80
CA ASP A 75 -12.44 -1.85 -2.13
C ASP A 75 -12.82 -0.60 -2.96
N LYS A 76 -14.09 -0.19 -2.95
CA LYS A 76 -14.57 0.99 -3.69
C LYS A 76 -13.86 2.31 -3.32
N LYS A 77 -13.25 2.40 -2.13
CA LYS A 77 -12.48 3.57 -1.67
C LYS A 77 -11.02 3.53 -2.11
N LEU A 78 -10.55 2.38 -2.61
CA LEU A 78 -9.15 2.16 -2.92
C LEU A 78 -8.83 2.54 -4.37
N GLN A 79 -8.00 3.57 -4.54
CA GLN A 79 -7.52 3.98 -5.86
C GLN A 79 -6.02 3.75 -6.00
N PHE A 80 -5.60 2.77 -6.81
CA PHE A 80 -4.21 2.66 -7.23
C PHE A 80 -3.96 3.67 -8.35
N ARG A 81 -3.18 4.71 -8.06
CA ARG A 81 -2.81 5.72 -9.07
C ARG A 81 -1.44 5.38 -9.63
N LYS A 82 -1.32 5.35 -10.96
CA LYS A 82 -0.03 5.26 -11.63
C LYS A 82 0.85 6.43 -11.19
N PRO A 83 2.13 6.21 -10.85
CA PRO A 83 3.04 7.30 -10.62
C PRO A 83 3.13 8.16 -11.88
N THR A 84 2.71 9.42 -11.80
CA THR A 84 2.83 10.38 -12.90
C THR A 84 4.27 10.85 -12.99
N GLY A 85 5.11 10.05 -13.64
CA GLY A 85 6.51 10.36 -13.87
C GLY A 85 7.25 9.11 -14.33
N LYS A 86 7.90 9.19 -15.50
CA LYS A 86 8.73 8.13 -16.09
C LYS A 86 9.69 7.58 -15.03
N ARG A 87 9.32 6.48 -14.37
CA ARG A 87 10.27 5.67 -13.61
C ARG A 87 11.12 4.98 -14.66
N ARG A 88 12.32 5.51 -14.90
CA ARG A 88 13.35 4.84 -15.70
C ARG A 88 13.44 3.40 -15.19
N SER A 89 13.08 2.48 -16.06
CA SER A 89 13.20 1.04 -15.87
C SER A 89 14.66 0.70 -15.63
N SER A 90 15.06 0.58 -14.37
CA SER A 90 16.31 -0.08 -14.03
C SER A 90 16.07 -1.58 -14.19
N LYS A 91 16.59 -2.09 -15.30
CA LYS A 91 16.77 -3.50 -15.66
C LYS A 91 17.03 -4.34 -14.38
N GLN A 92 16.15 -5.28 -14.06
CA GLN A 92 16.50 -6.34 -13.11
C GLN A 92 17.52 -7.22 -13.82
N SER A 93 18.78 -7.16 -13.37
CA SER A 93 19.83 -8.07 -13.80
C SER A 93 19.52 -9.43 -13.17
N SER A 94 19.28 -10.43 -14.01
CA SER A 94 19.21 -11.83 -13.66
C SER A 94 20.50 -12.26 -12.97
N HIS A 95 20.43 -12.59 -11.68
CA HIS A 95 21.46 -13.37 -11.02
C HIS A 95 21.35 -14.82 -11.53
N GLY A 96 22.29 -15.21 -12.40
CA GLY A 96 22.54 -16.62 -12.70
C GLY A 96 23.20 -17.27 -11.49
N LEU A 97 22.62 -18.36 -11.02
CA LEU A 97 23.27 -19.34 -10.16
C LEU A 97 23.05 -20.72 -10.79
N GLY A 98 24.10 -21.24 -11.38
CA GLY A 98 24.31 -22.62 -11.83
C GLY A 98 25.77 -22.68 -12.26
N GLY A 99 26.57 -23.66 -11.90
CA GLY A 99 26.46 -24.89 -11.13
C GLY A 99 27.88 -25.44 -11.07
#